data_AF-A0A942QKZ9-F1
#
_entry.id   AF-A0A942QKZ9-F1
#
_cell.length_a   1.000
_cell.length_b   1.000
_cell.length_c   1.000
_cell.angle_alpha   90.00
_cell.angle_beta   90.00
_cell.angle_gamma   90.00
#
_symmetry.space_group_name_H-M   'P 1'
#
loop_
_entity.id
_entity.type
_entity.pdbx_description
1 polymer ?
#
loop_
_entity_poly.entity_id
_entity_poly.type
_entity_poly.pdbx_seq_one_letter_code
_entity_poly.pdbx_strand_id
1 'polypeptide(L)'
;MLKVGISISLIVALIVPFSAFGTSSYSPSPIYLKGLGVSSLSRPSVAALSTDASLAVTLPASPVRADLVAGEWDLYKVPLSQGQRLEISITGPAASAFDLYLYSPAFENFNDVTAVAHASEGGYPRTITYDVPAALGGMYFIEVNAFSGSGTYELSWRVREPAENMRIDVGAATPAAIPMERDITLEDKWGSNRLFAITLPANRRVQVDLSGPADADFDVYLYAPGTGSILPQNVSPKAWSNRPTSNESFIFDVPAGVSRTYFLEVLRFRGAGSARLEVIHYPIPVAPSATRIWGVDRFATAAEISQRTYPAGSATAVLVNGREFPDGLAASSLAGALNAPILLTELRSLPASTLTEMRRLRVSKVFIAGGTGAVSDAVLASLRAGIPGVAIERIPGRDRYDTAARIAEKVRTLTGQRPGRVFLASGETFPDALSLSPIAFATREPIILTRRAILPPASLAAIKNLRPPGGAMDVLIAGGTGAVDLVPARAAAAAAGGSVLRKYGESRYATSLKIAEFFIEGREGPYQLTLASGVTFPDALAGASLAGVRQGPLLLTRPLALSQQARDHFRSFGFLMNQCWVLGGTGAISPSVFNEVASEVARAHQGH
;
A
#
# COMPACT_ATOMS: atom_id res chain seq x y z
N MET A 1 13.13 29.91 -67.82
CA MET A 1 13.83 30.98 -67.07
C MET A 1 13.76 30.56 -65.61
N LEU A 2 14.80 30.18 -64.86
CA LEU A 2 16.21 30.52 -64.85
C LEU A 2 17.12 29.30 -65.15
N LYS A 3 18.23 29.59 -65.84
CA LYS A 3 19.45 28.77 -65.97
C LYS A 3 20.42 29.13 -64.83
N VAL A 4 21.37 28.24 -64.56
CA VAL A 4 22.82 28.39 -64.26
C VAL A 4 23.19 27.15 -63.42
N GLY A 5 24.20 26.32 -63.68
CA GLY A 5 25.38 26.42 -64.54
C GLY A 5 26.57 25.81 -63.79
N ILE A 6 26.91 24.55 -64.11
CA ILE A 6 28.22 23.87 -64.21
C ILE A 6 29.41 24.42 -63.38
N SER A 7 30.12 23.54 -62.65
CA SER A 7 31.57 23.38 -62.85
C SER A 7 32.12 22.02 -62.40
N ILE A 8 32.92 21.44 -63.28
CA ILE A 8 33.75 20.23 -63.16
C ILE A 8 35.17 20.70 -62.88
N SER A 9 35.90 20.04 -61.97
CA SER A 9 37.37 20.10 -61.95
C SER A 9 38.03 18.74 -61.67
N LEU A 10 38.73 18.33 -62.71
CA LEU A 10 39.74 17.30 -62.97
C LEU A 10 40.75 16.93 -61.85
N ILE A 11 40.93 15.60 -61.68
CA ILE A 11 42.17 14.77 -61.65
C ILE A 11 43.48 15.39 -61.13
N VAL A 12 44.08 14.77 -60.10
CA VAL A 12 45.51 14.32 -60.09
C VAL A 12 45.65 13.04 -59.26
N ALA A 13 46.19 11.99 -59.88
CA ALA A 13 46.70 10.80 -59.22
C ALA A 13 48.18 10.99 -58.83
N LEU A 14 48.59 10.49 -57.65
CA LEU A 14 50.01 10.26 -57.35
C LEU A 14 50.20 8.94 -56.61
N ILE A 15 51.17 8.17 -57.09
CA ILE A 15 51.56 6.81 -56.69
C ILE A 15 52.68 6.88 -55.61
N VAL A 16 52.43 6.23 -54.46
CA VAL A 16 53.25 5.38 -53.54
C VAL A 16 54.76 5.68 -53.33
N PRO A 17 55.32 5.55 -52.10
CA PRO A 17 56.00 4.28 -51.75
C PRO A 17 55.77 3.73 -50.32
N PHE A 18 56.19 2.48 -50.20
CA PHE A 18 55.98 1.43 -49.19
C PHE A 18 57.08 1.42 -48.10
N SER A 19 56.77 0.94 -46.89
CA SER A 19 57.62 0.24 -45.87
C SER A 19 57.14 0.56 -44.43
N ALA A 20 57.02 -0.34 -43.44
CA ALA A 20 57.15 -1.79 -43.36
C ALA A 20 56.57 -2.34 -42.03
N PHE A 21 56.21 -3.63 -42.06
CA PHE A 21 56.06 -4.65 -41.00
C PHE A 21 54.92 -4.63 -39.96
N GLY A 22 54.19 -5.75 -39.98
CA GLY A 22 53.42 -6.26 -38.85
C GLY A 22 52.43 -7.34 -39.26
N THR A 23 52.92 -8.53 -39.60
CA THR A 23 52.11 -9.73 -39.89
C THR A 23 51.23 -10.12 -38.70
N SER A 24 49.91 -9.98 -38.81
CA SER A 24 48.98 -10.79 -38.03
C SER A 24 48.29 -11.76 -38.99
N SER A 25 48.43 -13.04 -38.66
CA SER A 25 47.75 -14.16 -39.28
C SER A 25 46.24 -13.92 -39.24
N TYR A 26 45.69 -13.64 -40.42
CA TYR A 26 44.29 -13.64 -40.75
C TYR A 26 43.68 -15.00 -40.38
N SER A 27 42.75 -15.01 -39.43
CA SER A 27 41.79 -16.11 -39.25
C SER A 27 40.42 -15.58 -39.70
N PRO A 28 39.71 -16.25 -40.62
CA PRO A 28 38.54 -15.69 -41.29
C PRO A 28 37.36 -15.53 -40.31
N SER A 29 36.67 -14.41 -40.46
CA SER A 29 35.49 -13.91 -39.72
C SER A 29 34.29 -14.87 -39.71
N PRO A 30 33.38 -14.80 -38.72
CA PRO A 30 31.97 -15.04 -38.98
C PRO A 30 31.36 -13.77 -39.59
N ILE A 31 31.32 -13.75 -40.92
CA ILE A 31 30.47 -12.88 -41.74
C ILE A 31 29.09 -13.55 -41.77
N TYR A 32 28.00 -12.85 -41.43
CA TYR A 32 26.72 -13.01 -42.16
C TYR A 32 25.78 -11.82 -41.88
N LEU A 33 26.00 -10.70 -42.58
CA LEU A 33 24.93 -9.81 -43.05
C LEU A 33 25.29 -8.97 -44.31
N LYS A 34 26.40 -9.28 -45.02
CA LYS A 34 26.75 -8.58 -46.29
C LYS A 34 26.45 -9.35 -47.58
N GLY A 35 25.96 -10.60 -47.51
CA GLY A 35 25.86 -11.49 -48.68
C GLY A 35 24.48 -11.68 -49.33
N LEU A 36 23.37 -11.24 -48.72
CA LEU A 36 22.01 -11.57 -49.22
C LEU A 36 21.23 -10.39 -49.81
N GLY A 37 21.79 -9.18 -49.88
CA GLY A 37 21.08 -8.04 -50.46
C GLY A 37 19.74 -7.71 -49.76
N VAL A 38 19.55 -8.14 -48.51
CA VAL A 38 18.36 -7.83 -47.71
C VAL A 38 18.64 -6.61 -46.85
N SER A 39 18.03 -5.50 -47.24
CA SER A 39 17.98 -4.23 -46.51
C SER A 39 16.90 -4.22 -45.41
N SER A 40 16.41 -5.38 -44.97
CA SER A 40 15.28 -5.49 -44.03
C SER A 40 15.71 -6.05 -42.67
N LEU A 41 15.51 -5.21 -41.64
CA LEU A 41 15.59 -5.43 -40.19
C LEU A 41 14.59 -6.49 -39.66
N SER A 42 14.52 -7.68 -40.24
CA SER A 42 13.65 -8.75 -39.73
C SER A 42 14.48 -9.92 -39.22
N ARG A 43 14.45 -10.15 -37.91
CA ARG A 43 15.09 -11.30 -37.28
C ARG A 43 14.49 -12.61 -37.84
N PRO A 44 15.29 -13.67 -38.10
CA PRO A 44 14.82 -14.89 -38.75
C PRO A 44 13.81 -15.66 -37.87
N SER A 45 12.89 -16.40 -38.49
CA SER A 45 11.99 -17.31 -37.75
C SER A 45 12.71 -18.61 -37.38
N VAL A 46 12.20 -19.35 -36.39
CA VAL A 46 12.83 -20.62 -35.96
C VAL A 46 12.70 -21.71 -37.00
N ALA A 47 11.62 -21.71 -37.78
CA ALA A 47 11.49 -22.57 -38.95
C ALA A 47 12.66 -22.35 -39.94
N ALA A 48 13.10 -21.10 -40.15
CA ALA A 48 14.25 -20.79 -40.98
C ALA A 48 15.58 -21.27 -40.33
N LEU A 49 15.78 -21.01 -39.03
CA LEU A 49 16.97 -21.48 -38.29
C LEU A 49 17.11 -23.02 -38.26
N SER A 50 15.99 -23.75 -38.30
CA SER A 50 15.96 -25.22 -38.32
C SER A 50 16.23 -25.84 -39.69
N THR A 51 16.05 -25.09 -40.77
CA THR A 51 16.17 -25.57 -42.16
C THR A 51 17.41 -25.04 -42.88
N ASP A 52 17.97 -23.91 -42.43
CA ASP A 52 19.19 -23.33 -42.94
C ASP A 52 20.22 -23.12 -41.82
N ALA A 53 21.18 -24.04 -41.76
CA ALA A 53 22.23 -24.05 -40.74
C ALA A 53 23.18 -22.83 -40.81
N SER A 54 23.11 -22.02 -41.87
CA SER A 54 23.90 -20.79 -42.06
C SER A 54 23.36 -19.58 -41.29
N LEU A 55 22.13 -19.65 -40.77
CA LEU A 55 21.45 -18.53 -40.08
C LEU A 55 21.84 -18.34 -38.61
N ALA A 56 22.62 -19.26 -38.02
CA ALA A 56 23.25 -19.10 -36.70
C ALA A 56 24.56 -19.91 -36.64
N VAL A 57 25.64 -19.27 -36.20
CA VAL A 57 26.97 -19.87 -36.13
C VAL A 57 27.09 -20.68 -34.85
N THR A 58 27.66 -21.88 -34.89
CA THR A 58 27.99 -22.62 -33.67
C THR A 58 28.94 -21.76 -32.82
N LEU A 59 28.59 -21.54 -31.55
CA LEU A 59 29.34 -20.68 -30.64
C LEU A 59 30.83 -21.10 -30.62
N PRO A 60 31.75 -20.23 -31.08
CA PRO A 60 33.18 -20.56 -31.14
C PRO A 60 33.79 -20.72 -29.75
N ALA A 61 34.99 -21.30 -29.68
CA ALA A 61 35.73 -21.41 -28.43
C ALA A 61 35.89 -20.03 -27.75
N SER A 62 35.68 -19.99 -26.44
CA SER A 62 35.85 -18.77 -25.65
C SER A 62 37.33 -18.32 -25.59
N PRO A 63 37.64 -17.02 -25.70
CA PRO A 63 36.71 -15.92 -25.98
C PRO A 63 36.45 -15.73 -27.48
N VAL A 64 35.25 -15.25 -27.82
CA VAL A 64 34.86 -14.84 -29.18
C VAL A 64 35.07 -13.33 -29.30
N ARG A 65 35.65 -12.86 -30.41
CA ARG A 65 35.75 -11.43 -30.73
C ARG A 65 35.18 -11.15 -32.11
N ALA A 66 34.29 -10.16 -32.20
CA ALA A 66 33.70 -9.72 -33.47
C ALA A 66 33.35 -8.24 -33.41
N ASP A 67 33.27 -7.62 -34.59
CA ASP A 67 32.85 -6.23 -34.75
C ASP A 67 31.35 -6.17 -35.01
N LEU A 68 30.67 -5.24 -34.32
CA LEU A 68 29.25 -5.02 -34.49
C LEU A 68 28.95 -3.52 -34.63
N VAL A 69 28.03 -3.17 -35.52
CA VAL A 69 27.59 -1.78 -35.74
C VAL A 69 26.24 -1.55 -35.06
N ALA A 70 26.00 -0.33 -34.56
CA ALA A 70 24.72 0.05 -33.97
C ALA A 70 23.52 -0.34 -34.86
N GLY A 71 22.56 -1.06 -34.28
CA GLY A 71 21.37 -1.60 -34.95
C GLY A 71 21.57 -2.99 -35.58
N GLU A 72 22.79 -3.52 -35.59
CA GLU A 72 23.10 -4.88 -36.01
C GLU A 72 23.11 -5.85 -34.82
N TRP A 73 23.06 -7.14 -35.13
CA TRP A 73 23.10 -8.21 -34.15
C TRP A 73 23.84 -9.43 -34.72
N ASP A 74 24.51 -10.16 -33.83
CA ASP A 74 25.09 -11.48 -34.11
C ASP A 74 24.29 -12.57 -33.40
N LEU A 75 24.21 -13.75 -34.01
CA LEU A 75 23.47 -14.89 -33.46
C LEU A 75 24.32 -16.16 -33.45
N TYR A 76 24.52 -16.70 -32.25
CA TYR A 76 25.24 -17.95 -32.00
C TYR A 76 24.29 -19.05 -31.54
N LYS A 77 24.65 -20.31 -31.79
CA LYS A 77 23.95 -21.48 -31.25
C LYS A 77 24.88 -22.32 -30.37
N VAL A 78 24.36 -22.81 -29.24
CA VAL A 78 25.11 -23.62 -28.28
C VAL A 78 24.27 -24.83 -27.84
N PRO A 79 24.77 -26.08 -27.98
CA PRO A 79 24.11 -27.24 -27.43
C PRO A 79 24.28 -27.26 -25.91
N LEU A 80 23.18 -27.33 -25.17
CA LEU A 80 23.20 -27.48 -23.73
C LEU A 80 22.39 -28.70 -23.30
N SER A 81 22.98 -29.56 -22.49
CA SER A 81 22.32 -30.71 -21.89
C SER A 81 21.57 -30.32 -20.62
N GLN A 82 20.53 -31.09 -20.28
CA GLN A 82 19.79 -30.94 -19.02
C GLN A 82 20.76 -30.81 -17.84
N GLY A 83 20.52 -29.81 -16.99
CA GLY A 83 21.27 -29.56 -15.76
C GLY A 83 22.60 -28.84 -15.96
N GLN A 84 23.08 -28.63 -17.19
CA GLN A 84 24.29 -27.83 -17.43
C GLN A 84 24.04 -26.35 -17.13
N ARG A 85 25.09 -25.63 -16.73
CA ARG A 85 25.05 -24.17 -16.54
C ARG A 85 25.87 -23.47 -17.61
N LEU A 86 25.25 -22.53 -18.34
CA LEU A 86 25.93 -21.59 -19.20
C LEU A 86 26.28 -20.34 -18.41
N GLU A 87 27.56 -19.99 -18.35
CA GLU A 87 28.02 -18.67 -17.91
C GLU A 87 28.62 -17.95 -19.10
N ILE A 88 28.13 -16.75 -19.39
CA ILE A 88 28.56 -15.98 -20.55
C ILE A 88 28.63 -14.49 -20.21
N SER A 89 29.71 -13.84 -20.61
CA SER A 89 30.01 -12.45 -20.31
C SER A 89 30.43 -11.72 -21.57
N ILE A 90 29.89 -10.54 -21.80
CA ILE A 90 30.27 -9.64 -22.90
C ILE A 90 30.94 -8.38 -22.37
N THR A 91 32.01 -7.96 -23.04
CA THR A 91 32.62 -6.62 -22.92
C THR A 91 32.64 -5.94 -24.28
N GLY A 92 32.64 -4.61 -24.27
CA GLY A 92 32.73 -3.80 -25.48
C GLY A 92 33.27 -2.40 -25.18
N PRO A 93 33.39 -1.53 -26.20
CA PRO A 93 33.81 -0.15 -26.01
C PRO A 93 32.88 0.58 -25.04
N ALA A 94 33.41 1.49 -24.21
CA ALA A 94 32.61 2.21 -23.20
C ALA A 94 31.44 3.01 -23.77
N ALA A 95 31.50 3.40 -25.05
CA ALA A 95 30.44 4.13 -25.76
C ALA A 95 29.45 3.21 -26.50
N SER A 96 29.54 1.89 -26.33
CA SER A 96 28.63 0.90 -26.90
C SER A 96 27.67 0.34 -25.85
N ALA A 97 26.49 -0.05 -26.29
CA ALA A 97 25.49 -0.80 -25.54
C ALA A 97 25.19 -2.09 -26.31
N PHE A 98 26.04 -3.08 -26.11
CA PHE A 98 25.86 -4.43 -26.64
C PHE A 98 25.09 -5.24 -25.62
N ASP A 99 23.87 -5.61 -25.99
CA ASP A 99 22.96 -6.40 -25.17
C ASP A 99 23.16 -7.88 -25.48
N LEU A 100 23.05 -8.71 -24.45
CA LEU A 100 23.14 -10.15 -24.58
C LEU A 100 21.78 -10.79 -24.29
N TYR A 101 21.30 -11.66 -25.16
CA TYR A 101 20.06 -12.42 -24.96
C TYR A 101 20.30 -13.91 -25.16
N LEU A 102 19.63 -14.74 -24.36
CA LEU A 102 19.64 -16.19 -24.45
C LEU A 102 18.23 -16.70 -24.73
N TYR A 103 18.07 -17.51 -25.77
CA TYR A 103 16.80 -18.10 -26.20
C TYR A 103 16.85 -19.63 -26.07
N SER A 104 15.73 -20.22 -25.64
CA SER A 104 15.61 -21.66 -25.40
C SER A 104 15.41 -22.48 -26.68
N PRO A 105 15.50 -23.82 -26.62
CA PRO A 105 15.17 -24.69 -27.75
C PRO A 105 13.69 -24.61 -28.19
N ALA A 106 12.79 -24.15 -27.30
CA ALA A 106 11.37 -23.94 -27.58
C ALA A 106 11.07 -22.54 -28.14
N PHE A 107 12.11 -21.75 -28.42
CA PHE A 107 11.99 -20.50 -29.14
C PHE A 107 11.27 -20.71 -30.48
N GLU A 108 10.34 -19.82 -30.85
CA GLU A 108 9.59 -19.92 -32.11
C GLU A 108 9.85 -18.71 -33.04
N ASN A 109 9.94 -17.51 -32.48
CA ASN A 109 10.33 -16.29 -33.20
C ASN A 109 10.77 -15.18 -32.21
N PHE A 110 11.52 -14.18 -32.72
CA PHE A 110 12.06 -13.07 -31.91
C PHE A 110 11.04 -11.99 -31.51
N ASN A 111 9.81 -12.06 -32.02
CA ASN A 111 8.78 -11.04 -31.80
C ASN A 111 7.73 -11.46 -30.75
N ASP A 112 7.69 -12.73 -30.33
CA ASP A 112 6.58 -13.29 -29.54
C ASP A 112 7.00 -14.22 -28.38
N VAL A 113 8.29 -14.27 -28.01
CA VAL A 113 8.75 -14.99 -26.81
C VAL A 113 9.85 -14.20 -26.09
N THR A 114 9.75 -14.09 -24.76
CA THR A 114 10.77 -13.48 -23.89
C THR A 114 12.03 -14.36 -23.87
N ALA A 115 13.21 -13.74 -24.03
CA ALA A 115 14.48 -14.42 -23.82
C ALA A 115 14.49 -15.11 -22.44
N VAL A 116 15.02 -16.33 -22.34
CA VAL A 116 15.06 -17.08 -21.07
C VAL A 116 16.09 -16.51 -20.09
N ALA A 117 17.05 -15.73 -20.60
CA ALA A 117 17.89 -14.84 -19.82
C ALA A 117 18.38 -13.70 -20.73
N HIS A 118 18.68 -12.53 -20.15
CA HIS A 118 19.28 -11.42 -20.87
C HIS A 118 20.16 -10.57 -19.95
N ALA A 119 21.10 -9.83 -20.54
CA ALA A 119 21.90 -8.81 -19.88
C ALA A 119 22.00 -7.59 -20.82
N SER A 120 21.08 -6.64 -20.63
CA SER A 120 20.94 -5.41 -21.43
C SER A 120 21.14 -4.13 -20.61
N GLU A 121 21.30 -4.25 -19.30
CA GLU A 121 21.43 -3.12 -18.36
C GLU A 121 22.81 -3.13 -17.67
N GLY A 122 23.25 -1.97 -17.18
CA GLY A 122 24.57 -1.81 -16.54
C GLY A 122 25.74 -1.64 -17.51
N GLY A 123 26.93 -1.35 -16.95
CA GLY A 123 28.21 -1.25 -17.68
C GLY A 123 28.85 -2.62 -17.93
N TYR A 124 29.95 -2.66 -18.68
CA TYR A 124 30.68 -3.91 -18.94
C TYR A 124 31.56 -4.33 -17.75
N PRO A 125 31.77 -5.64 -17.53
CA PRO A 125 31.18 -6.77 -18.26
C PRO A 125 29.69 -6.99 -17.94
N ARG A 126 28.92 -7.39 -18.95
CA ARG A 126 27.52 -7.84 -18.78
C ARG A 126 27.49 -9.36 -18.82
N THR A 127 26.82 -9.99 -17.85
CA THR A 127 26.90 -11.45 -17.65
C THR A 127 25.52 -12.08 -17.60
N ILE A 128 25.35 -13.21 -18.30
CA ILE A 128 24.24 -14.15 -18.12
C ILE A 128 24.80 -15.40 -17.44
N THR A 129 24.11 -15.86 -16.40
CA THR A 129 24.26 -17.21 -15.84
C THR A 129 22.93 -17.93 -15.96
N TYR A 130 22.91 -19.09 -16.62
CA TYR A 130 21.68 -19.81 -16.91
C TYR A 130 21.83 -21.32 -16.68
N ASP A 131 20.95 -21.88 -15.85
CA ASP A 131 20.84 -23.31 -15.61
C ASP A 131 19.81 -23.94 -16.54
N VAL A 132 20.20 -24.99 -17.25
CA VAL A 132 19.34 -25.70 -18.21
C VAL A 132 18.34 -26.58 -17.44
N PRO A 133 17.03 -26.32 -17.54
CA PRO A 133 16.04 -27.10 -16.80
C PRO A 133 16.02 -28.58 -17.20
N ALA A 134 15.52 -29.42 -16.29
CA ALA A 134 15.50 -30.87 -16.42
C ALA A 134 14.82 -31.40 -17.71
N ALA A 135 13.85 -30.66 -18.24
CA ALA A 135 13.10 -31.07 -19.43
C ALA A 135 13.54 -30.37 -20.72
N LEU A 136 14.57 -29.51 -20.68
CA LEU A 136 14.84 -28.52 -21.73
C LEU A 136 16.27 -28.56 -22.28
N GLY A 137 16.91 -29.73 -22.24
CA GLY A 137 18.14 -29.95 -23.01
C GLY A 137 17.88 -29.76 -24.51
N GLY A 138 18.80 -29.10 -25.21
CA GLY A 138 18.66 -28.81 -26.63
C GLY A 138 19.59 -27.70 -27.13
N MET A 139 19.26 -27.17 -28.31
CA MET A 139 19.99 -26.06 -28.91
C MET A 139 19.47 -24.72 -28.42
N TYR A 140 20.31 -23.97 -27.72
CA TYR A 140 20.03 -22.60 -27.29
C TYR A 140 20.64 -21.61 -28.28
N PHE A 141 20.09 -20.39 -28.32
CA PHE A 141 20.58 -19.32 -29.19
C PHE A 141 21.01 -18.11 -28.35
N ILE A 142 22.18 -17.57 -28.64
CA ILE A 142 22.74 -16.38 -27.99
C ILE A 142 22.73 -15.25 -29.01
N GLU A 143 22.00 -14.18 -28.73
CA GLU A 143 22.01 -12.97 -29.53
C GLU A 143 22.90 -11.91 -28.85
N VAL A 144 23.84 -11.35 -29.61
CA VAL A 144 24.56 -10.13 -29.25
C VAL A 144 23.97 -9.00 -30.08
N ASN A 145 23.24 -8.09 -29.46
CA ASN A 145 22.55 -7.00 -30.16
C ASN A 145 23.22 -5.65 -29.86
N ALA A 146 23.63 -4.92 -30.89
CA ALA A 146 24.14 -3.57 -30.71
C ALA A 146 23.00 -2.56 -30.64
N PHE A 147 22.42 -2.39 -29.44
CA PHE A 147 21.37 -1.41 -29.21
C PHE A 147 21.83 0.03 -29.55
N SER A 148 23.06 0.37 -29.18
CA SER A 148 23.70 1.61 -29.60
C SER A 148 25.23 1.51 -29.59
N GLY A 149 25.89 2.38 -30.35
CA GLY A 149 27.35 2.36 -30.50
C GLY A 149 27.86 1.18 -31.34
N SER A 150 29.11 1.30 -31.81
CA SER A 150 29.74 0.32 -32.70
C SER A 150 31.15 -0.01 -32.21
N GLY A 151 31.65 -1.19 -32.55
CA GLY A 151 33.01 -1.61 -32.27
C GLY A 151 33.15 -3.10 -31.98
N THR A 152 34.34 -3.52 -31.53
CA THR A 152 34.64 -4.92 -31.24
C THR A 152 34.12 -5.32 -29.86
N TYR A 153 33.28 -6.35 -29.78
CA TYR A 153 32.94 -6.98 -28.51
C TYR A 153 33.82 -8.21 -28.25
N GLU A 154 33.97 -8.57 -26.97
CA GLU A 154 34.55 -9.83 -26.54
C GLU A 154 33.53 -10.61 -25.71
N LEU A 155 33.25 -11.84 -26.12
CA LEU A 155 32.31 -12.75 -25.48
C LEU A 155 33.09 -13.91 -24.84
N SER A 156 33.18 -13.92 -23.52
CA SER A 156 33.77 -15.02 -22.74
C SER A 156 32.69 -15.94 -22.23
N TRP A 157 32.81 -17.25 -22.40
CA TRP A 157 31.79 -18.21 -21.96
C TRP A 157 32.38 -19.54 -21.48
N ARG A 158 31.59 -20.23 -20.65
CA ARG A 158 31.84 -21.63 -20.27
C ARG A 158 30.52 -22.37 -20.01
N VAL A 159 30.52 -23.67 -20.28
CA VAL A 159 29.46 -24.59 -19.88
C VAL A 159 29.97 -25.48 -18.76
N ARG A 160 29.20 -25.57 -17.69
CA ARG A 160 29.46 -26.38 -16.51
C ARG A 160 28.54 -27.59 -16.47
N GLU A 161 29.05 -28.75 -16.10
CA GLU A 161 28.27 -30.00 -16.02
C GLU A 161 27.30 -30.02 -14.81
N PRO A 162 26.19 -30.78 -14.86
CA PRO A 162 25.15 -30.81 -13.81
C PRO A 162 25.64 -31.16 -12.41
N ALA A 163 26.79 -31.82 -12.31
CA ALA A 163 27.42 -32.16 -11.03
C ALA A 163 27.83 -30.92 -10.20
N GLU A 164 27.83 -29.71 -10.79
CA GLU A 164 28.18 -28.46 -10.08
C GLU A 164 26.98 -27.76 -9.40
N ASN A 165 25.72 -28.19 -9.55
CA ASN A 165 24.54 -27.55 -8.92
C ASN A 165 23.78 -28.44 -7.92
N MET A 166 24.49 -29.14 -7.04
CA MET A 166 23.84 -30.05 -6.10
C MET A 166 23.16 -29.30 -4.94
N ARG A 167 21.84 -29.05 -5.05
CA ARG A 167 21.01 -28.69 -3.89
C ARG A 167 20.97 -29.85 -2.89
N ILE A 168 20.75 -29.59 -1.60
CA ILE A 168 20.84 -30.65 -0.59
C ILE A 168 19.49 -31.37 -0.47
N ASP A 169 19.47 -32.68 -0.25
CA ASP A 169 18.23 -33.39 0.09
C ASP A 169 17.55 -32.77 1.33
N VAL A 170 16.25 -32.53 1.28
CA VAL A 170 15.45 -32.02 2.43
C VAL A 170 15.51 -32.93 3.65
N GLY A 171 15.79 -34.22 3.47
CA GLY A 171 16.09 -35.14 4.57
C GLY A 171 17.33 -34.76 5.39
N ALA A 172 18.24 -33.95 4.86
CA ALA A 172 19.42 -33.45 5.55
C ALA A 172 19.22 -32.06 6.19
N ALA A 173 17.99 -31.53 6.17
CA ALA A 173 17.67 -30.24 6.76
C ALA A 173 17.89 -30.25 8.29
N THR A 174 18.59 -29.24 8.81
CA THR A 174 18.79 -29.06 10.24
C THR A 174 17.53 -28.49 10.89
N PRO A 175 16.94 -29.13 11.91
CA PRO A 175 15.79 -28.55 12.61
C PRO A 175 16.14 -27.20 13.27
N ALA A 176 15.26 -26.21 13.09
CA ALA A 176 15.39 -24.92 13.75
C ALA A 176 14.02 -24.36 14.18
N ALA A 177 13.99 -23.75 15.37
CA ALA A 177 12.83 -23.04 15.89
C ALA A 177 12.88 -21.55 15.50
N ILE A 178 11.71 -20.91 15.43
CA ILE A 178 11.57 -19.48 15.13
C ILE A 178 11.00 -18.75 16.36
N PRO A 179 11.50 -17.55 16.74
CA PRO A 179 12.49 -16.74 16.01
C PRO A 179 13.86 -17.41 15.93
N MET A 180 14.51 -17.25 14.79
CA MET A 180 15.83 -17.79 14.52
C MET A 180 16.78 -16.64 14.21
N GLU A 181 17.91 -16.60 14.90
CA GLU A 181 19.05 -15.79 14.53
C GLU A 181 20.27 -16.71 14.53
N ARG A 182 20.96 -16.82 13.39
CA ARG A 182 22.10 -17.72 13.24
C ARG A 182 23.15 -17.15 12.32
N ASP A 183 24.39 -17.24 12.77
CA ASP A 183 25.55 -17.13 11.88
C ASP A 183 25.76 -18.45 11.15
N ILE A 184 25.86 -18.36 9.83
CA ILE A 184 26.11 -19.48 8.93
C ILE A 184 27.35 -19.20 8.11
N THR A 185 28.33 -20.09 8.19
CA THR A 185 29.49 -20.02 7.31
C THR A 185 29.26 -20.88 6.09
N LEU A 186 29.33 -20.26 4.92
CA LEU A 186 29.30 -20.92 3.62
C LEU A 186 30.73 -20.91 3.08
N GLU A 187 31.32 -22.10 2.92
CA GLU A 187 32.65 -22.23 2.34
C GLU A 187 32.59 -21.96 0.83
N ASP A 188 33.74 -21.60 0.23
CA ASP A 188 33.90 -21.42 -1.21
C ASP A 188 34.01 -22.80 -1.89
N LYS A 189 33.04 -23.65 -1.59
CA LYS A 189 32.99 -25.05 -1.95
C LYS A 189 31.58 -25.39 -2.39
N TRP A 190 31.48 -26.06 -3.53
CA TRP A 190 30.21 -26.53 -4.09
C TRP A 190 29.45 -27.42 -3.09
N GLY A 191 28.13 -27.24 -2.98
CA GLY A 191 27.29 -27.95 -2.01
C GLY A 191 27.36 -27.41 -0.58
N SER A 192 28.02 -26.27 -0.34
CA SER A 192 28.10 -25.65 1.00
C SER A 192 26.80 -25.05 1.51
N ASN A 193 25.68 -25.26 0.83
CA ASN A 193 24.37 -24.73 1.20
C ASN A 193 24.02 -25.10 2.65
N ARG A 194 23.14 -24.30 3.25
CA ARG A 194 22.56 -24.61 4.56
C ARG A 194 21.07 -24.79 4.37
N LEU A 195 20.55 -25.91 4.85
CA LEU A 195 19.14 -26.23 4.76
C LEU A 195 18.57 -26.38 6.16
N PHE A 196 17.49 -25.67 6.45
CA PHE A 196 16.83 -25.65 7.74
C PHE A 196 15.41 -26.16 7.62
N ALA A 197 15.00 -27.06 8.50
CA ALA A 197 13.60 -27.45 8.68
C ALA A 197 12.99 -26.54 9.76
N ILE A 198 12.15 -25.60 9.35
CA ILE A 198 11.53 -24.60 10.21
C ILE A 198 10.03 -24.83 10.33
N THR A 199 9.52 -24.93 11.56
CA THR A 199 8.07 -25.07 11.77
C THR A 199 7.43 -23.70 11.79
N LEU A 200 6.65 -23.40 10.75
CA LEU A 200 5.95 -22.13 10.61
C LEU A 200 4.52 -22.25 11.16
N PRO A 201 4.14 -21.40 12.13
CA PRO A 201 2.76 -21.31 12.61
C PRO A 201 1.80 -20.85 11.49
N ALA A 202 0.64 -21.50 11.40
CA ALA A 202 -0.40 -21.08 10.46
C ALA A 202 -0.91 -19.67 10.78
N ASN A 203 -1.39 -18.96 9.74
CA ASN A 203 -1.88 -17.60 9.84
C ASN A 203 -0.84 -16.59 10.38
N ARG A 204 0.46 -16.84 10.15
CA ARG A 204 1.54 -15.89 10.44
C ARG A 204 2.23 -15.45 9.16
N ARG A 205 2.66 -14.18 9.14
CA ARG A 205 3.61 -13.64 8.19
C ARG A 205 5.01 -13.93 8.70
N VAL A 206 5.87 -14.42 7.84
CA VAL A 206 7.27 -14.76 8.12
C VAL A 206 8.14 -13.82 7.33
N GLN A 207 9.13 -13.25 7.99
CA GLN A 207 10.17 -12.43 7.37
C GLN A 207 11.49 -13.17 7.54
N VAL A 208 12.23 -13.24 6.43
CA VAL A 208 13.56 -13.83 6.37
C VAL A 208 14.51 -12.78 5.86
N ASP A 209 15.54 -12.50 6.65
CA ASP A 209 16.62 -11.58 6.29
C ASP A 209 17.94 -12.34 6.37
N LEU A 210 18.74 -12.22 5.31
CA LEU A 210 20.09 -12.75 5.22
C LEU A 210 21.03 -11.58 5.00
N SER A 211 22.14 -11.54 5.74
CA SER A 211 23.17 -10.52 5.58
C SER A 211 24.56 -11.14 5.58
N GLY A 212 25.34 -10.91 4.53
CA GLY A 212 26.65 -11.53 4.35
C GLY A 212 27.74 -10.57 3.85
N PRO A 213 28.91 -11.08 3.49
CA PRO A 213 30.05 -10.29 2.99
C PRO A 213 29.75 -9.64 1.64
N ALA A 214 30.21 -8.41 1.40
CA ALA A 214 29.87 -7.65 0.19
C ALA A 214 30.36 -8.29 -1.13
N ASP A 215 31.34 -9.20 -1.06
CA ASP A 215 31.94 -9.92 -2.18
C ASP A 215 31.34 -11.32 -2.40
N ALA A 216 30.38 -11.72 -1.58
CA ALA A 216 29.62 -12.96 -1.72
C ALA A 216 28.24 -12.73 -2.35
N ASP A 217 27.68 -13.81 -2.89
CA ASP A 217 26.34 -13.86 -3.48
C ASP A 217 25.65 -15.08 -2.90
N PHE A 218 24.70 -14.84 -2.00
CA PHE A 218 24.00 -15.88 -1.24
C PHE A 218 22.51 -15.72 -1.47
N ASP A 219 21.87 -16.77 -1.98
CA ASP A 219 20.43 -16.77 -2.23
C ASP A 219 19.69 -17.43 -1.07
N VAL A 220 18.42 -17.08 -0.88
CA VAL A 220 17.56 -17.72 0.11
C VAL A 220 16.24 -18.17 -0.51
N TYR A 221 15.84 -19.40 -0.21
CA TYR A 221 14.64 -20.04 -0.76
C TYR A 221 13.84 -20.74 0.33
N LEU A 222 12.51 -20.62 0.27
CA LEU A 222 11.59 -21.31 1.16
C LEU A 222 10.75 -22.34 0.39
N TYR A 223 10.76 -23.59 0.86
CA TYR A 223 10.03 -24.72 0.28
C TYR A 223 8.88 -25.18 1.14
N ALA A 224 7.84 -25.69 0.48
CA ALA A 224 6.60 -26.11 1.13
C ALA A 224 6.77 -27.36 2.01
N PRO A 225 5.86 -27.58 2.96
CA PRO A 225 5.74 -28.84 3.68
C PRO A 225 5.51 -30.01 2.74
N GLY A 226 6.13 -31.15 3.05
CA GLY A 226 6.04 -32.37 2.24
C GLY A 226 6.92 -32.35 0.98
N THR A 227 7.78 -31.35 0.81
CA THR A 227 8.86 -31.42 -0.19
C THR A 227 9.72 -32.66 0.11
N GLY A 228 9.88 -33.54 -0.88
CA GLY A 228 10.61 -34.81 -0.72
C GLY A 228 12.09 -34.75 -1.13
N SER A 229 12.44 -33.87 -2.07
CA SER A 229 13.83 -33.54 -2.43
C SER A 229 13.83 -32.22 -3.19
N ILE A 230 14.91 -31.43 -3.08
CA ILE A 230 15.13 -30.21 -3.89
C ILE A 230 16.21 -30.43 -4.97
N LEU A 231 16.72 -31.66 -5.11
CA LEU A 231 17.51 -32.14 -6.25
C LEU A 231 16.59 -32.47 -7.44
N PRO A 232 17.07 -32.47 -8.69
CA PRO A 232 17.34 -31.28 -9.52
C PRO A 232 16.05 -30.50 -9.86
N GLN A 233 15.95 -29.25 -9.39
CA GLN A 233 15.06 -28.13 -9.81
C GLN A 233 13.53 -28.37 -10.03
N ASN A 234 13.00 -29.57 -9.82
CA ASN A 234 11.57 -29.87 -10.06
C ASN A 234 10.64 -29.39 -8.92
N VAL A 235 11.16 -28.65 -7.94
CA VAL A 235 10.36 -28.09 -6.84
C VAL A 235 10.50 -26.58 -6.82
N SER A 236 9.39 -25.89 -7.10
CA SER A 236 9.33 -24.43 -7.02
C SER A 236 9.29 -23.96 -5.56
N PRO A 237 10.13 -23.01 -5.16
CA PRO A 237 10.03 -22.36 -3.85
C PRO A 237 8.71 -21.60 -3.72
N LYS A 238 8.23 -21.44 -2.48
CA LYS A 238 7.05 -20.64 -2.13
C LYS A 238 7.36 -19.17 -1.89
N ALA A 239 8.59 -18.86 -1.53
CA ALA A 239 9.15 -17.52 -1.46
C ALA A 239 10.66 -17.62 -1.63
N TRP A 240 11.29 -16.58 -2.18
CA TRP A 240 12.73 -16.54 -2.37
C TRP A 240 13.22 -15.11 -2.56
N SER A 241 14.53 -14.92 -2.40
CA SER A 241 15.25 -13.74 -2.84
C SER A 241 16.62 -14.21 -3.34
N ASN A 242 17.01 -13.73 -4.52
CA ASN A 242 18.20 -14.16 -5.26
C ASN A 242 18.85 -12.99 -6.03
N ARG A 243 18.99 -11.86 -5.35
CA ARG A 243 19.67 -10.70 -5.93
C ARG A 243 21.18 -11.02 -6.01
N PRO A 244 21.95 -10.40 -6.91
CA PRO A 244 23.40 -10.64 -7.02
C PRO A 244 24.14 -9.95 -5.87
N THR A 245 23.77 -10.27 -4.62
CA THR A 245 24.23 -9.65 -3.39
C THR A 245 24.27 -10.69 -2.28
N SER A 246 24.96 -10.40 -1.18
CA SER A 246 24.91 -11.22 0.03
C SER A 246 23.78 -10.84 1.00
N ASN A 247 22.95 -9.87 0.61
CA ASN A 247 21.86 -9.36 1.42
C ASN A 247 20.52 -9.69 0.77
N GLU A 248 19.83 -10.67 1.33
CA GLU A 248 18.56 -11.15 0.80
C GLU A 248 17.43 -10.94 1.79
N SER A 249 16.24 -10.63 1.30
CA SER A 249 15.07 -10.49 2.16
C SER A 249 13.81 -10.88 1.42
N PHE A 250 12.93 -11.63 2.09
CA PHE A 250 11.58 -11.87 1.61
C PHE A 250 10.58 -11.98 2.76
N ILE A 251 9.32 -11.82 2.40
CA ILE A 251 8.17 -12.03 3.26
C ILE A 251 7.32 -13.18 2.71
N PHE A 252 6.81 -14.05 3.58
CA PHE A 252 5.93 -15.15 3.23
C PHE A 252 4.75 -15.26 4.20
N ASP A 253 3.52 -15.24 3.68
CA ASP A 253 2.31 -15.48 4.44
C ASP A 253 1.98 -16.97 4.50
N VAL A 254 2.02 -17.56 5.70
CA VAL A 254 1.74 -18.98 5.90
C VAL A 254 0.24 -19.24 5.74
N PRO A 255 -0.18 -20.12 4.81
CA PRO A 255 -1.59 -20.42 4.59
C PRO A 255 -2.33 -20.83 5.87
N ALA A 256 -3.64 -20.59 5.88
CA ALA A 256 -4.51 -20.99 6.97
C ALA A 256 -4.49 -22.52 7.17
N GLY A 257 -4.60 -22.96 8.43
CA GLY A 257 -4.61 -24.37 8.78
C GLY A 257 -3.80 -24.68 10.04
N VAL A 258 -3.12 -25.82 10.03
CA VAL A 258 -2.20 -26.25 11.10
C VAL A 258 -0.79 -25.76 10.82
N SER A 259 0.02 -25.53 11.87
CA SER A 259 1.45 -25.28 11.72
C SER A 259 2.12 -26.41 10.95
N ARG A 260 3.03 -26.08 10.03
CA ARG A 260 3.73 -27.08 9.20
C ARG A 260 5.22 -26.79 9.11
N THR A 261 6.01 -27.82 8.83
CA THR A 261 7.45 -27.70 8.61
C THR A 261 7.73 -27.30 7.16
N TYR A 262 8.37 -26.14 6.98
CA TYR A 262 8.89 -25.65 5.72
C TYR A 262 10.41 -25.88 5.69
N PHE A 263 11.00 -25.84 4.49
CA PHE A 263 12.45 -25.98 4.34
C PHE A 263 13.05 -24.68 3.81
N LEU A 264 13.94 -24.07 4.58
CA LEU A 264 14.63 -22.84 4.22
C LEU A 264 16.05 -23.17 3.78
N GLU A 265 16.36 -22.93 2.52
CA GLU A 265 17.70 -23.12 1.97
C GLU A 265 18.38 -21.76 1.86
N VAL A 266 19.59 -21.67 2.40
CA VAL A 266 20.57 -20.64 2.03
C VAL A 266 21.56 -21.27 1.07
N LEU A 267 21.49 -20.84 -0.18
CA LEU A 267 22.29 -21.31 -1.30
C LEU A 267 23.48 -20.37 -1.48
N ARG A 268 24.68 -20.94 -1.57
CA ARG A 268 25.86 -20.17 -2.00
C ARG A 268 25.87 -20.09 -3.52
N PHE A 269 25.66 -18.91 -4.08
CA PHE A 269 25.76 -18.68 -5.51
C PHE A 269 27.21 -18.36 -5.91
N ARG A 270 27.86 -17.44 -5.18
CA ARG A 270 29.28 -17.06 -5.36
C ARG A 270 29.94 -16.64 -4.05
N GLY A 271 31.27 -16.79 -3.97
CA GLY A 271 32.08 -16.32 -2.84
C GLY A 271 32.01 -17.24 -1.63
N ALA A 272 32.58 -16.79 -0.52
CA ALA A 272 32.61 -17.47 0.76
C ALA A 272 32.40 -16.48 1.90
N GLY A 273 31.96 -16.99 3.04
CA GLY A 273 32.02 -16.27 4.29
C GLY A 273 30.86 -16.55 5.22
N SER A 274 30.83 -15.80 6.31
CA SER A 274 29.79 -15.90 7.31
C SER A 274 28.66 -14.93 6.99
N ALA A 275 27.43 -15.44 6.93
CA ALA A 275 26.22 -14.65 6.84
C ALA A 275 25.39 -14.80 8.12
N ARG A 276 24.72 -13.73 8.52
CA ARG A 276 23.73 -13.73 9.60
C ARG A 276 22.35 -13.92 8.98
N LEU A 277 21.70 -15.02 9.34
CA LEU A 277 20.34 -15.37 8.96
C LEU A 277 19.39 -15.06 10.12
N GLU A 278 18.41 -14.21 9.87
CA GLU A 278 17.34 -13.85 10.79
C GLU A 278 15.99 -14.29 10.21
N VAL A 279 15.21 -15.01 11.00
CA VAL A 279 13.85 -15.42 10.64
C VAL A 279 12.92 -15.11 11.80
N ILE A 280 11.95 -14.24 11.54
CA ILE A 280 10.93 -13.84 12.51
C ILE A 280 9.54 -14.09 11.94
N HIS A 281 8.55 -14.16 12.82
CA HIS A 281 7.16 -14.22 12.40
C HIS A 281 6.27 -13.30 13.23
N TYR A 282 5.22 -12.79 12.61
CA TYR A 282 4.20 -11.96 13.24
C TYR A 282 2.82 -12.32 12.66
N PRO A 283 1.69 -11.96 13.31
CA PRO A 283 0.37 -12.23 12.75
C PRO A 283 0.27 -11.70 11.31
N ILE A 284 -0.34 -12.47 10.39
CA ILE A 284 -0.64 -11.93 9.05
C ILE A 284 -1.48 -10.67 9.27
N PRO A 285 -1.09 -9.52 8.70
CA PRO A 285 -1.96 -8.35 8.71
C PRO A 285 -3.30 -8.78 8.10
N VAL A 286 -4.40 -8.75 8.88
CA VAL A 286 -5.73 -9.05 8.35
C VAL A 286 -5.89 -8.18 7.12
N ALA A 287 -6.07 -8.80 5.94
CA ALA A 287 -6.28 -8.05 4.71
C ALA A 287 -7.40 -7.05 5.01
N PRO A 288 -7.12 -5.74 4.92
CA PRO A 288 -8.08 -4.78 5.36
C PRO A 288 -9.36 -4.96 4.54
N SER A 289 -10.51 -4.83 5.19
CA SER A 289 -11.77 -5.01 4.51
C SER A 289 -12.58 -3.72 4.50
N ALA A 290 -13.34 -3.50 3.44
CA ALA A 290 -14.39 -2.50 3.43
C ALA A 290 -15.71 -3.17 3.82
N THR A 291 -16.37 -2.68 4.87
CA THR A 291 -17.67 -3.19 5.29
C THR A 291 -18.70 -2.08 5.34
N ARG A 292 -19.83 -2.28 4.66
CA ARG A 292 -20.95 -1.36 4.72
C ARG A 292 -21.79 -1.58 5.97
N ILE A 293 -22.17 -0.49 6.64
CA ILE A 293 -23.15 -0.48 7.73
C ILE A 293 -24.31 0.41 7.32
N TRP A 294 -25.50 -0.16 7.22
CA TRP A 294 -26.66 0.53 6.68
C TRP A 294 -27.97 -0.11 7.17
N GLY A 295 -29.02 0.69 7.24
CA GLY A 295 -30.40 0.25 7.40
C GLY A 295 -31.31 0.91 6.35
N VAL A 296 -32.59 0.54 6.38
CA VAL A 296 -33.60 1.02 5.41
C VAL A 296 -33.76 2.56 5.40
N ASP A 297 -33.42 3.21 6.51
CA ASP A 297 -33.36 4.66 6.64
C ASP A 297 -32.22 5.08 7.58
N ARG A 298 -32.13 6.38 7.88
CA ARG A 298 -31.12 6.93 8.80
C ARG A 298 -31.24 6.42 10.24
N PHE A 299 -32.45 6.15 10.70
CA PHE A 299 -32.72 5.70 12.07
C PHE A 299 -32.30 4.24 12.23
N ALA A 300 -32.65 3.40 11.25
CA ALA A 300 -32.17 2.03 11.14
C ALA A 300 -30.64 1.99 10.95
N THR A 301 -30.05 2.87 10.14
CA THR A 301 -28.58 2.95 9.99
C THR A 301 -27.91 3.28 11.31
N ALA A 302 -28.43 4.23 12.09
CA ALA A 302 -27.92 4.52 13.43
C ALA A 302 -28.04 3.32 14.39
N ALA A 303 -29.14 2.57 14.30
CA ALA A 303 -29.30 1.33 15.06
C ALA A 303 -28.26 0.26 14.68
N GLU A 304 -27.99 0.06 13.39
CA GLU A 304 -26.97 -0.89 12.90
C GLU A 304 -25.55 -0.49 13.32
N ILE A 305 -25.24 0.81 13.28
CA ILE A 305 -23.97 1.35 13.81
C ILE A 305 -23.85 1.03 15.30
N SER A 306 -24.93 1.24 16.06
CA SER A 306 -24.97 0.95 17.49
C SER A 306 -24.78 -0.54 17.80
N GLN A 307 -25.43 -1.44 17.06
CA GLN A 307 -25.27 -2.89 17.22
C GLN A 307 -23.82 -3.35 17.04
N ARG A 308 -23.11 -2.82 16.04
CA ARG A 308 -21.70 -3.14 15.76
C ARG A 308 -20.73 -2.52 16.75
N THR A 309 -21.10 -1.39 17.35
CA THR A 309 -20.24 -0.66 18.30
C THR A 309 -20.43 -1.17 19.73
N TYR A 310 -21.66 -1.51 20.11
CA TYR A 310 -22.08 -1.90 21.46
C TYR A 310 -22.79 -3.26 21.47
N PRO A 311 -22.12 -4.36 21.08
CA PRO A 311 -22.74 -5.69 21.08
C PRO A 311 -23.16 -6.13 22.48
N ALA A 312 -22.40 -5.75 23.52
CA ALA A 312 -22.69 -6.05 24.92
C ALA A 312 -23.79 -5.17 25.56
N GLY A 313 -24.31 -4.18 24.82
CA GLY A 313 -25.28 -3.21 25.32
C GLY A 313 -24.67 -1.89 25.78
N SER A 314 -25.52 -0.93 26.14
CA SER A 314 -25.14 0.34 26.74
C SER A 314 -26.29 0.87 27.60
N ALA A 315 -26.03 1.10 28.89
CA ALA A 315 -27.03 1.61 29.82
C ALA A 315 -27.45 3.05 29.51
N THR A 316 -26.66 3.77 28.71
CA THR A 316 -26.92 5.16 28.33
C THR A 316 -26.99 5.31 26.81
N ALA A 317 -27.88 6.16 26.31
CA ALA A 317 -27.87 6.58 24.90
C ALA A 317 -27.99 8.11 24.79
N VAL A 318 -27.38 8.68 23.75
CA VAL A 318 -27.59 10.08 23.36
C VAL A 318 -28.58 10.10 22.20
N LEU A 319 -29.68 10.83 22.35
CA LEU A 319 -30.74 10.97 21.37
C LEU A 319 -30.69 12.36 20.74
N VAL A 320 -30.64 12.39 19.41
CA VAL A 320 -30.61 13.62 18.61
C VAL A 320 -31.68 13.57 17.51
N ASN A 321 -32.09 14.74 17.02
CA ASN A 321 -32.96 14.80 15.85
C ASN A 321 -32.20 14.32 14.60
N GLY A 322 -32.77 13.36 13.86
CA GLY A 322 -32.18 12.79 12.66
C GLY A 322 -32.45 13.57 11.38
N ARG A 323 -33.36 14.54 11.39
CA ARG A 323 -33.73 15.41 10.25
C ARG A 323 -33.01 16.74 10.26
N GLU A 324 -32.64 17.23 11.43
CA GLU A 324 -31.89 18.47 11.61
C GLU A 324 -30.58 18.21 12.38
N PHE A 325 -29.49 18.73 11.85
CA PHE A 325 -28.15 18.57 12.43
C PHE A 325 -27.77 19.50 13.59
N PRO A 326 -28.29 20.74 13.75
CA PRO A 326 -27.61 21.77 14.54
C PRO A 326 -27.28 21.39 15.99
N ASP A 327 -28.24 20.79 16.69
CA ASP A 327 -28.09 20.40 18.10
C ASP A 327 -27.28 19.10 18.25
N GLY A 328 -27.18 18.29 17.19
CA GLY A 328 -26.44 17.04 17.16
C GLY A 328 -24.94 17.20 16.92
N LEU A 329 -24.49 18.29 16.32
CA LEU A 329 -23.08 18.47 15.93
C LEU A 329 -22.09 18.42 17.11
N ALA A 330 -22.53 18.79 18.32
CA ALA A 330 -21.71 18.73 19.53
C ALA A 330 -21.89 17.44 20.35
N ALA A 331 -22.88 16.60 19.98
CA ALA A 331 -23.29 15.43 20.75
C ALA A 331 -22.20 14.34 20.85
N SER A 332 -21.25 14.32 19.90
CA SER A 332 -20.15 13.34 19.86
C SER A 332 -19.27 13.38 21.10
N SER A 333 -18.97 14.58 21.62
CA SER A 333 -18.22 14.74 22.87
C SER A 333 -18.98 14.22 24.10
N LEU A 334 -20.31 14.46 24.15
CA LEU A 334 -21.19 13.91 25.19
C LEU A 334 -21.28 12.39 25.13
N ALA A 335 -21.45 11.84 23.92
CA ALA A 335 -21.47 10.41 23.69
C ALA A 335 -20.15 9.75 24.12
N GLY A 336 -19.01 10.39 23.84
CA GLY A 336 -17.69 9.94 24.27
C GLY A 336 -17.49 9.98 25.79
N ALA A 337 -17.99 11.03 26.45
CA ALA A 337 -17.96 11.15 27.91
C ALA A 337 -18.82 10.08 28.61
N LEU A 338 -19.89 9.61 27.95
CA LEU A 338 -20.80 8.58 28.45
C LEU A 338 -20.46 7.17 27.97
N ASN A 339 -19.52 7.03 27.02
CA ASN A 339 -19.28 5.80 26.27
C ASN A 339 -20.59 5.20 25.71
N ALA A 340 -21.38 6.03 25.03
CA ALA A 340 -22.74 5.74 24.62
C ALA A 340 -22.95 5.89 23.10
N PRO A 341 -23.88 5.14 22.48
CA PRO A 341 -24.26 5.37 21.09
C PRO A 341 -25.02 6.69 20.92
N ILE A 342 -24.90 7.26 19.72
CA ILE A 342 -25.77 8.33 19.24
C ILE A 342 -26.88 7.68 18.42
N LEU A 343 -28.11 7.79 18.90
CA LEU A 343 -29.32 7.32 18.23
C LEU A 343 -30.14 8.51 17.74
N LEU A 344 -30.93 8.27 16.70
CA LEU A 344 -31.67 9.31 15.99
C LEU A 344 -33.18 9.21 16.27
N THR A 345 -33.86 10.35 16.32
CA THR A 345 -35.33 10.43 16.40
C THR A 345 -35.90 11.44 15.41
N GLU A 346 -37.18 11.35 15.12
CA GLU A 346 -37.92 12.45 14.50
C GLU A 346 -38.28 13.50 15.56
N LEU A 347 -38.70 14.69 15.13
CA LEU A 347 -39.15 15.76 16.02
C LEU A 347 -40.32 15.33 16.91
N ARG A 348 -41.30 14.61 16.33
CA ARG A 348 -42.60 14.31 16.99
C ARG A 348 -42.88 12.82 17.19
N SER A 349 -42.02 11.94 16.67
CA SER A 349 -42.20 10.50 16.78
C SER A 349 -40.87 9.81 17.06
N LEU A 350 -40.92 8.75 17.87
CA LEU A 350 -39.78 7.88 18.10
C LEU A 350 -39.83 6.73 17.08
N PRO A 351 -38.86 6.61 16.15
CA PRO A 351 -38.82 5.52 15.19
C PRO A 351 -38.75 4.15 15.89
N ALA A 352 -39.42 3.15 15.31
CA ALA A 352 -39.44 1.80 15.87
C ALA A 352 -38.04 1.17 15.93
N SER A 353 -37.19 1.43 14.93
CA SER A 353 -35.78 0.98 14.91
C SER A 353 -34.99 1.55 16.08
N THR A 354 -35.16 2.84 16.38
CA THR A 354 -34.53 3.50 17.53
C THR A 354 -34.98 2.89 18.85
N LEU A 355 -36.29 2.72 19.05
CA LEU A 355 -36.81 2.13 20.30
C LEU A 355 -36.36 0.67 20.47
N THR A 356 -36.36 -0.11 19.39
CA THR A 356 -35.91 -1.50 19.40
C THR A 356 -34.43 -1.59 19.78
N GLU A 357 -33.60 -0.72 19.22
CA GLU A 357 -32.18 -0.69 19.56
C GLU A 357 -31.94 -0.26 21.01
N MET A 358 -32.65 0.75 21.52
CA MET A 358 -32.55 1.14 22.94
C MET A 358 -32.93 -0.01 23.88
N ARG A 359 -33.91 -0.85 23.52
CA ARG A 359 -34.26 -2.06 24.27
C ARG A 359 -33.16 -3.11 24.21
N ARG A 360 -32.59 -3.38 23.03
CA ARG A 360 -31.46 -4.32 22.87
C ARG A 360 -30.25 -3.88 23.71
N LEU A 361 -29.95 -2.59 23.71
CA LEU A 361 -28.88 -1.98 24.49
C LEU A 361 -29.14 -2.03 26.01
N ARG A 362 -30.39 -2.25 26.44
CA ARG A 362 -30.84 -2.14 27.84
C ARG A 362 -30.61 -0.74 28.40
N VAL A 363 -30.95 0.29 27.62
CA VAL A 363 -30.83 1.68 28.03
C VAL A 363 -31.72 1.96 29.25
N SER A 364 -31.13 2.51 30.30
CA SER A 364 -31.83 3.00 31.49
C SER A 364 -31.76 4.53 31.61
N LYS A 365 -30.85 5.19 30.89
CA LYS A 365 -30.75 6.66 30.83
C LYS A 365 -30.60 7.17 29.40
N VAL A 366 -31.40 8.17 29.03
CA VAL A 366 -31.34 8.85 27.73
C VAL A 366 -30.98 10.31 27.93
N PHE A 367 -29.93 10.76 27.25
CA PHE A 367 -29.60 12.18 27.12
C PHE A 367 -30.14 12.72 25.81
N ILE A 368 -30.92 13.79 25.85
CA ILE A 368 -31.47 14.43 24.66
C ILE A 368 -30.69 15.72 24.40
N ALA A 369 -29.98 15.78 23.28
CA ALA A 369 -29.34 17.02 22.84
C ALA A 369 -30.33 17.85 22.01
N GLY A 370 -30.68 19.02 22.54
CA GLY A 370 -31.64 19.94 21.92
C GLY A 370 -32.93 20.16 22.72
N GLY A 371 -33.57 21.29 22.41
CA GLY A 371 -34.84 21.70 23.00
C GLY A 371 -36.05 20.89 22.50
N THR A 372 -37.24 21.28 22.96
CA THR A 372 -38.52 20.69 22.50
C THR A 372 -38.80 20.94 21.02
N GLY A 373 -38.23 22.01 20.45
CA GLY A 373 -38.26 22.29 19.01
C GLY A 373 -37.40 21.34 18.16
N ALA A 374 -36.47 20.60 18.77
CA ALA A 374 -35.67 19.57 18.10
C ALA A 374 -36.19 18.16 18.42
N VAL A 375 -36.57 17.90 19.67
CA VAL A 375 -37.15 16.62 20.11
C VAL A 375 -38.31 16.94 21.04
N SER A 376 -39.54 16.81 20.55
CA SER A 376 -40.74 17.22 21.30
C SER A 376 -41.07 16.27 22.45
N ASP A 377 -41.97 16.70 23.34
CA ASP A 377 -42.37 15.90 24.49
C ASP A 377 -43.16 14.64 24.11
N ALA A 378 -43.71 14.56 22.88
CA ALA A 378 -44.30 13.34 22.34
C ALA A 378 -43.26 12.21 22.19
N VAL A 379 -42.01 12.55 21.85
CA VAL A 379 -40.90 11.57 21.83
C VAL A 379 -40.59 11.11 23.26
N LEU A 380 -40.60 12.01 24.25
CA LEU A 380 -40.37 11.66 25.65
C LEU A 380 -41.47 10.75 26.20
N ALA A 381 -42.73 11.02 25.85
CA ALA A 381 -43.85 10.14 26.18
C ALA A 381 -43.65 8.76 25.55
N SER A 382 -43.25 8.70 24.28
CA SER A 382 -42.94 7.45 23.57
C SER A 382 -41.78 6.69 24.21
N LEU A 383 -40.73 7.37 24.66
CA LEU A 383 -39.61 6.76 25.39
C LEU A 383 -40.06 6.15 26.72
N ARG A 384 -40.82 6.88 27.53
CA ARG A 384 -41.33 6.39 28.83
C ARG A 384 -42.28 5.21 28.68
N ALA A 385 -43.13 5.23 27.66
CA ALA A 385 -44.03 4.12 27.35
C ALA A 385 -43.25 2.90 26.82
N GLY A 386 -42.23 3.14 25.98
CA GLY A 386 -41.43 2.09 25.35
C GLY A 386 -40.40 1.43 26.27
N ILE A 387 -39.89 2.17 27.25
CA ILE A 387 -38.86 1.75 28.22
C ILE A 387 -39.28 2.22 29.62
N PRO A 388 -40.08 1.43 30.35
CA PRO A 388 -40.54 1.80 31.69
C PRO A 388 -39.37 2.11 32.63
N GLY A 389 -39.46 3.24 33.36
CA GLY A 389 -38.43 3.67 34.31
C GLY A 389 -37.20 4.35 33.69
N VAL A 390 -37.17 4.59 32.38
CA VAL A 390 -36.05 5.30 31.74
C VAL A 390 -35.89 6.71 32.30
N ALA A 391 -34.67 7.03 32.77
CA ALA A 391 -34.30 8.37 33.16
C ALA A 391 -34.02 9.22 31.91
N ILE A 392 -34.63 10.39 31.80
CA ILE A 392 -34.43 11.27 30.64
C ILE A 392 -33.83 12.58 31.13
N GLU A 393 -32.69 12.95 30.54
CA GLU A 393 -32.03 14.23 30.79
C GLU A 393 -31.94 15.02 29.48
N ARG A 394 -32.65 16.13 29.39
CA ARG A 394 -32.59 17.02 28.23
C ARG A 394 -31.53 18.09 28.46
N ILE A 395 -30.75 18.39 27.42
CA ILE A 395 -29.78 19.48 27.38
C ILE A 395 -30.28 20.51 26.35
N PRO A 396 -31.22 21.40 26.73
CA PRO A 396 -31.77 22.40 25.82
C PRO A 396 -30.92 23.67 25.81
N GLY A 397 -30.70 24.24 24.63
CA GLY A 397 -30.24 25.62 24.45
C GLY A 397 -31.30 26.49 23.78
N ARG A 398 -31.12 27.81 23.85
CA ARG A 398 -31.93 28.79 23.10
C ARG A 398 -31.75 28.66 21.59
N ASP A 399 -30.56 28.25 21.18
CA ASP A 399 -30.18 27.95 19.81
C ASP A 399 -29.07 26.89 19.80
N ARG A 400 -28.61 26.50 18.62
CA ARG A 400 -27.55 25.51 18.43
C ARG A 400 -26.23 25.85 19.14
N TYR A 401 -25.94 27.14 19.33
CA TYR A 401 -24.70 27.60 19.97
C TYR A 401 -24.80 27.45 21.49
N ASP A 402 -25.94 27.81 22.07
CA ASP A 402 -26.24 27.59 23.48
C ASP A 402 -26.37 26.08 23.81
N THR A 403 -26.97 25.28 22.92
CA THR A 403 -27.03 23.82 23.08
C THR A 403 -25.61 23.23 23.11
N ALA A 404 -24.74 23.60 22.17
CA ALA A 404 -23.35 23.14 22.14
C ALA A 404 -22.55 23.58 23.40
N ALA A 405 -22.73 24.83 23.85
CA ALA A 405 -22.13 25.34 25.08
C ALA A 405 -22.53 24.51 26.32
N ARG A 406 -23.81 24.17 26.43
CA ARG A 406 -24.34 23.36 27.55
C ARG A 406 -23.88 21.91 27.49
N ILE A 407 -23.78 21.34 26.29
CA ILE A 407 -23.19 20.02 26.08
C ILE A 407 -21.73 20.02 26.56
N ALA A 408 -20.96 21.06 26.24
CA ALA A 408 -19.57 21.17 26.66
C ALA A 408 -19.41 21.23 28.19
N GLU A 409 -20.24 22.01 28.87
CA GLU A 409 -20.29 22.02 30.34
C GLU A 409 -20.70 20.66 30.91
N LYS A 410 -21.68 20.00 30.29
CA LYS A 410 -22.12 18.68 30.73
C LYS A 410 -21.00 17.64 30.62
N VAL A 411 -20.23 17.67 29.53
CA VAL A 411 -19.05 16.83 29.34
C VAL A 411 -18.05 17.07 30.47
N ARG A 412 -17.70 18.33 30.77
CA ARG A 412 -16.82 18.69 31.89
C ARG A 412 -17.33 18.15 33.23
N THR A 413 -18.64 18.26 33.50
CA THR A 413 -19.24 17.73 34.73
C THR A 413 -19.19 16.20 34.79
N LEU A 414 -19.43 15.51 33.68
CA LEU A 414 -19.42 14.04 33.63
C LEU A 414 -18.01 13.45 33.76
N THR A 415 -17.01 14.09 33.15
CA THR A 415 -15.62 13.60 33.21
C THR A 415 -14.90 14.04 34.48
N GLY A 416 -15.38 15.10 35.15
CA GLY A 416 -14.67 15.74 36.26
C GLY A 416 -13.38 16.43 35.83
N GLN A 417 -13.11 16.52 34.53
CA GLN A 417 -11.86 17.01 33.96
C GLN A 417 -12.12 18.22 33.07
N ARG A 418 -11.18 19.16 33.08
CA ARG A 418 -11.15 20.25 32.10
C ARG A 418 -10.42 19.77 30.85
N PRO A 419 -10.90 20.13 29.65
CA PRO A 419 -10.26 19.66 28.43
C PRO A 419 -8.93 20.41 28.20
N GLY A 420 -7.95 19.73 27.60
CA GLY A 420 -6.73 20.37 27.12
C GLY A 420 -6.99 21.27 25.90
N ARG A 421 -8.09 21.03 25.19
CA ARG A 421 -8.51 21.77 24.00
C ARG A 421 -10.01 21.82 23.81
N VAL A 422 -10.49 22.85 23.13
CA VAL A 422 -11.83 22.88 22.51
C VAL A 422 -11.75 22.82 21.00
N PHE A 423 -12.71 22.16 20.37
CA PHE A 423 -12.90 22.21 18.93
C PHE A 423 -13.85 23.35 18.57
N LEU A 424 -13.50 24.15 17.58
CA LEU A 424 -14.35 25.24 17.07
C LEU A 424 -14.74 24.97 15.63
N ALA A 425 -16.04 24.97 15.34
CA ALA A 425 -16.56 24.76 13.99
C ALA A 425 -17.76 25.67 13.71
N SER A 426 -18.05 25.86 12.42
CA SER A 426 -19.27 26.57 12.02
C SER A 426 -20.50 25.81 12.51
N GLY A 427 -21.46 26.51 13.12
CA GLY A 427 -22.79 26.00 13.39
C GLY A 427 -23.75 26.20 12.22
N GLU A 428 -23.35 26.89 11.16
CA GLU A 428 -24.19 27.23 10.01
C GLU A 428 -24.19 26.11 8.95
N THR A 429 -23.14 25.28 8.95
CA THR A 429 -23.02 24.06 8.14
C THR A 429 -22.53 22.90 9.01
N PHE A 430 -22.63 21.67 8.53
CA PHE A 430 -22.28 20.47 9.29
C PHE A 430 -20.90 19.83 8.99
N PRO A 431 -20.32 19.87 7.76
CA PRO A 431 -19.24 18.93 7.43
C PRO A 431 -17.99 19.04 8.28
N ASP A 432 -17.60 20.26 8.65
CA ASP A 432 -16.40 20.51 9.46
C ASP A 432 -16.57 20.00 10.89
N ALA A 433 -17.75 20.22 11.50
CA ALA A 433 -18.08 19.72 12.83
C ALA A 433 -18.23 18.18 12.86
N LEU A 434 -18.79 17.58 11.81
CA LEU A 434 -18.87 16.11 11.72
C LEU A 434 -17.49 15.47 11.58
N SER A 435 -16.58 16.11 10.84
CA SER A 435 -15.21 15.60 10.69
C SER A 435 -14.45 15.59 12.03
N LEU A 436 -14.78 16.49 12.96
CA LEU A 436 -14.25 16.52 14.32
C LEU A 436 -14.89 15.49 15.26
N SER A 437 -16.04 14.91 14.88
CA SER A 437 -16.84 14.12 15.80
C SER A 437 -16.13 12.86 16.34
N PRO A 438 -15.36 12.08 15.56
CA PRO A 438 -14.61 10.94 16.08
C PRO A 438 -13.56 11.32 17.12
N ILE A 439 -12.77 12.37 16.84
CA ILE A 439 -11.74 12.83 17.77
C ILE A 439 -12.38 13.42 19.03
N ALA A 440 -13.48 14.18 18.91
CA ALA A 440 -14.23 14.70 20.04
C ALA A 440 -14.84 13.59 20.91
N PHE A 441 -15.30 12.49 20.31
CA PHE A 441 -15.72 11.30 21.06
C PHE A 441 -14.53 10.67 21.79
N ALA A 442 -13.43 10.41 21.07
CA ALA A 442 -12.26 9.70 21.60
C ALA A 442 -11.54 10.46 22.71
N THR A 443 -11.37 11.78 22.57
CA THR A 443 -10.67 12.63 23.54
C THR A 443 -11.60 13.23 24.60
N ARG A 444 -12.93 13.13 24.40
CA ARG A 444 -13.95 13.78 25.23
C ARG A 444 -13.79 15.31 25.25
N GLU A 445 -13.14 15.88 24.24
CA GLU A 445 -12.99 17.32 24.09
C GLU A 445 -14.23 17.93 23.43
N PRO A 446 -14.79 19.02 23.98
CA PRO A 446 -16.04 19.57 23.45
C PRO A 446 -15.91 20.20 22.07
N ILE A 447 -16.98 20.09 21.28
CA ILE A 447 -17.19 20.87 20.06
C ILE A 447 -18.04 22.10 20.41
N ILE A 448 -17.45 23.28 20.22
CA ILE A 448 -18.09 24.58 20.34
C ILE A 448 -18.45 25.08 18.94
N LEU A 449 -19.70 25.51 18.77
CA LEU A 449 -20.19 26.05 17.50
C LEU A 449 -20.05 27.57 17.46
N THR A 450 -19.79 28.12 16.28
CA THR A 450 -19.75 29.57 16.02
C THR A 450 -20.48 29.93 14.74
N ARG A 451 -20.91 31.19 14.62
CA ARG A 451 -21.27 31.75 13.30
C ARG A 451 -20.00 32.05 12.54
N ARG A 452 -20.09 32.19 11.21
CA ARG A 452 -18.94 32.52 10.37
C ARG A 452 -18.18 33.75 10.85
N ALA A 453 -18.87 34.86 11.10
CA ALA A 453 -18.25 36.16 11.36
C ALA A 453 -18.25 36.61 12.84
N ILE A 454 -18.89 35.85 13.73
CA ILE A 454 -19.03 36.23 15.14
C ILE A 454 -19.07 35.01 16.05
N LEU A 455 -18.35 35.09 17.18
CA LEU A 455 -18.42 34.09 18.23
C LEU A 455 -19.63 34.41 19.13
N PRO A 456 -20.68 33.57 19.17
CA PRO A 456 -21.85 33.85 19.98
C PRO A 456 -21.49 33.96 21.47
N PRO A 457 -22.21 34.80 22.25
CA PRO A 457 -21.92 34.97 23.69
C PRO A 457 -21.91 33.66 24.48
N ALA A 458 -22.81 32.71 24.16
CA ALA A 458 -22.86 31.40 24.80
C ALA A 458 -21.59 30.58 24.52
N SER A 459 -21.12 30.58 23.27
CA SER A 459 -19.88 29.91 22.86
C SER A 459 -18.66 30.53 23.55
N LEU A 460 -18.59 31.87 23.60
CA LEU A 460 -17.51 32.58 24.30
C LEU A 460 -17.49 32.26 25.80
N ALA A 461 -18.67 32.25 26.45
CA ALA A 461 -18.79 31.91 27.85
C ALA A 461 -18.36 30.46 28.14
N ALA A 462 -18.77 29.51 27.29
CA ALA A 462 -18.34 28.11 27.42
C ALA A 462 -16.83 27.97 27.34
N ILE A 463 -16.16 28.61 26.37
CA ILE A 463 -14.70 28.57 26.26
C ILE A 463 -14.05 29.11 27.54
N LYS A 464 -14.50 30.24 28.06
CA LYS A 464 -13.97 30.81 29.32
C LYS A 464 -14.19 29.89 30.52
N ASN A 465 -15.35 29.24 30.59
CA ASN A 465 -15.72 28.37 31.70
C ASN A 465 -15.00 27.03 31.68
N LEU A 466 -14.65 26.51 30.49
CA LEU A 466 -13.89 25.27 30.32
C LEU A 466 -12.40 25.47 30.64
N ARG A 467 -11.85 26.66 30.34
CA ARG A 467 -10.45 27.01 30.60
C ARG A 467 -10.09 26.78 32.08
N PRO A 468 -8.98 26.09 32.39
CA PRO A 468 -8.49 25.97 33.75
C PRO A 468 -8.27 27.34 34.42
N PRO A 469 -8.64 27.53 35.70
CA PRO A 469 -8.33 28.76 36.43
C PRO A 469 -6.83 29.06 36.40
N GLY A 470 -6.44 30.23 35.90
CA GLY A 470 -5.04 30.62 35.74
C GLY A 470 -4.27 29.85 34.64
N GLY A 471 -4.92 28.94 33.91
CA GLY A 471 -4.30 28.15 32.87
C GLY A 471 -4.76 28.53 31.46
N ALA A 472 -4.28 27.75 30.49
CA ALA A 472 -4.61 27.86 29.08
C ALA A 472 -5.18 26.53 28.57
N MET A 473 -5.90 26.60 27.45
CA MET A 473 -6.29 25.44 26.66
C MET A 473 -6.19 25.79 25.18
N ASP A 474 -5.95 24.81 24.34
CA ASP A 474 -5.82 25.03 22.90
C ASP A 474 -7.19 25.14 22.21
N VAL A 475 -7.20 25.76 21.03
CA VAL A 475 -8.38 25.80 20.15
C VAL A 475 -8.00 25.16 18.82
N LEU A 476 -8.66 24.06 18.45
CA LEU A 476 -8.57 23.54 17.09
C LEU A 476 -9.81 23.96 16.30
N ILE A 477 -9.57 24.79 15.28
CA ILE A 477 -10.60 25.27 14.37
C ILE A 477 -10.70 24.32 13.17
N ALA A 478 -11.91 23.79 12.92
CA ALA A 478 -12.22 23.06 11.70
C ALA A 478 -12.88 23.99 10.68
N GLY A 479 -12.33 23.97 9.46
CA GLY A 479 -12.82 24.77 8.34
C GLY A 479 -12.00 26.03 8.08
N GLY A 480 -12.05 26.50 6.82
CA GLY A 480 -11.37 27.73 6.40
C GLY A 480 -12.06 29.00 6.92
N THR A 481 -11.53 30.17 6.56
CA THR A 481 -12.15 31.47 6.90
C THR A 481 -13.53 31.65 6.28
N GLY A 482 -13.86 30.88 5.24
CA GLY A 482 -15.19 30.76 4.69
C GLY A 482 -16.24 30.26 5.69
N ALA A 483 -15.84 29.36 6.62
CA ALA A 483 -16.71 28.73 7.61
C ALA A 483 -16.54 29.34 9.01
N VAL A 484 -15.32 29.69 9.41
CA VAL A 484 -14.99 30.35 10.67
C VAL A 484 -13.96 31.44 10.39
N ASP A 485 -14.41 32.69 10.31
CA ASP A 485 -13.57 33.84 10.01
C ASP A 485 -12.57 34.16 11.15
N LEU A 486 -11.68 35.12 10.91
CA LEU A 486 -10.65 35.53 11.87
C LEU A 486 -11.23 36.15 13.15
N VAL A 487 -12.39 36.80 13.07
CA VAL A 487 -13.05 37.42 14.24
C VAL A 487 -13.41 36.38 15.31
N PRO A 488 -14.23 35.35 15.03
CA PRO A 488 -14.53 34.32 16.03
C PRO A 488 -13.28 33.51 16.42
N ALA A 489 -12.34 33.29 15.49
CA ALA A 489 -11.09 32.59 15.78
C ALA A 489 -10.24 33.32 16.84
N ARG A 490 -10.03 34.63 16.68
CA ARG A 490 -9.28 35.47 17.63
C ARG A 490 -10.01 35.58 18.98
N ALA A 491 -11.34 35.70 18.96
CA ALA A 491 -12.13 35.75 20.19
C ALA A 491 -12.03 34.43 20.98
N ALA A 492 -12.09 33.28 20.29
CA ALA A 492 -11.91 31.97 20.90
C ALA A 492 -10.50 31.81 21.48
N ALA A 493 -9.47 32.22 20.74
CA ALA A 493 -8.08 32.21 21.18
C ALA A 493 -7.88 33.00 22.47
N ALA A 494 -8.36 34.25 22.50
CA ALA A 494 -8.24 35.12 23.66
C ALA A 494 -8.99 34.56 24.89
N ALA A 495 -10.13 33.90 24.68
CA ALA A 495 -10.89 33.26 25.74
C ALA A 495 -10.21 32.00 26.27
N ALA A 496 -9.57 31.21 25.40
CA ALA A 496 -8.90 29.97 25.75
C ALA A 496 -7.49 30.17 26.35
N GLY A 497 -6.81 31.26 25.98
CA GLY A 497 -5.47 31.62 26.47
C GLY A 497 -4.33 30.73 25.95
N GLY A 498 -4.62 29.73 25.12
CA GLY A 498 -3.66 28.81 24.54
C GLY A 498 -3.44 29.01 23.04
N SER A 499 -2.86 27.99 22.39
CA SER A 499 -2.55 28.04 20.97
C SER A 499 -3.80 27.82 20.10
N VAL A 500 -3.74 28.29 18.85
CA VAL A 500 -4.80 28.06 17.86
C VAL A 500 -4.23 27.28 16.70
N LEU A 501 -4.81 26.11 16.46
CA LEU A 501 -4.54 25.29 15.28
C LEU A 501 -5.75 25.32 14.36
N ARG A 502 -5.56 25.55 13.06
CA ARG A 502 -6.65 25.46 12.08
C ARG A 502 -6.39 24.31 11.12
N LYS A 503 -7.34 23.38 11.02
CA LYS A 503 -7.32 22.27 10.05
C LYS A 503 -8.45 22.50 9.04
N TYR A 504 -8.07 22.69 7.78
CA TYR A 504 -9.01 23.04 6.71
C TYR A 504 -8.46 22.63 5.34
N GLY A 505 -9.37 22.51 4.37
CA GLY A 505 -9.02 22.48 2.96
C GLY A 505 -10.05 23.24 2.12
N GLU A 506 -9.88 23.19 0.80
CA GLU A 506 -10.72 23.92 -0.17
C GLU A 506 -12.17 23.41 -0.24
N SER A 507 -12.43 22.23 0.31
CA SER A 507 -13.76 21.61 0.34
C SER A 507 -13.97 20.83 1.63
N ARG A 508 -15.22 20.46 1.91
CA ARG A 508 -15.57 19.59 3.05
C ARG A 508 -14.79 18.26 3.07
N TYR A 509 -14.45 17.74 1.89
CA TYR A 509 -13.67 16.51 1.76
C TYR A 509 -12.20 16.75 2.15
N ALA A 510 -11.63 17.88 1.74
CA ALA A 510 -10.27 18.29 2.11
C ALA A 510 -10.15 18.67 3.59
N THR A 511 -11.14 19.37 4.16
CA THR A 511 -11.17 19.60 5.61
C THR A 511 -11.27 18.28 6.37
N SER A 512 -12.11 17.33 5.93
CA SER A 512 -12.20 16.01 6.59
C SER A 512 -10.88 15.25 6.56
N LEU A 513 -10.13 15.33 5.46
CA LEU A 513 -8.79 14.75 5.36
C LEU A 513 -7.80 15.39 6.33
N LYS A 514 -7.75 16.72 6.42
CA LYS A 514 -6.83 17.41 7.34
C LYS A 514 -7.13 17.12 8.82
N ILE A 515 -8.40 16.89 9.16
CA ILE A 515 -8.78 16.47 10.51
C ILE A 515 -8.44 14.99 10.73
N ALA A 516 -8.65 14.14 9.72
CA ALA A 516 -8.28 12.72 9.79
C ALA A 516 -6.77 12.54 10.00
N GLU A 517 -5.95 13.19 9.17
CA GLU A 517 -4.48 13.23 9.30
C GLU A 517 -4.06 13.66 10.71
N PHE A 518 -4.67 14.74 11.22
CA PHE A 518 -4.39 15.21 12.58
C PHE A 518 -4.77 14.18 13.67
N PHE A 519 -5.85 13.42 13.48
CA PHE A 519 -6.28 12.43 14.48
C PHE A 519 -5.39 11.18 14.51
N ILE A 520 -4.74 10.85 13.39
CA ILE A 520 -3.85 9.69 13.27
C ILE A 520 -2.36 10.05 13.31
N GLU A 521 -2.02 11.32 13.45
CA GLU A 521 -0.65 11.80 13.56
C GLU A 521 0.09 11.10 14.71
N GLY A 522 1.26 10.53 14.41
CA GLY A 522 2.10 9.82 15.40
C GLY A 522 1.62 8.43 15.83
N ARG A 523 0.63 7.83 15.14
CA ARG A 523 0.16 6.48 15.46
C ARG A 523 0.96 5.40 14.75
N GLU A 524 1.26 4.32 15.48
CA GLU A 524 2.05 3.18 14.99
C GLU A 524 1.20 1.95 14.60
N GLY A 525 -0.06 1.87 15.06
CA GLY A 525 -0.89 0.67 14.93
C GLY A 525 -1.94 0.74 13.83
N PRO A 526 -2.57 -0.39 13.47
CA PRO A 526 -3.66 -0.37 12.52
C PRO A 526 -4.89 0.34 13.12
N TYR A 527 -5.32 1.44 12.50
CA TYR A 527 -6.58 2.12 12.85
C TYR A 527 -7.73 1.64 11.96
N GLN A 528 -8.96 1.97 12.36
CA GLN A 528 -10.16 1.70 11.55
C GLN A 528 -10.68 3.00 10.94
N LEU A 529 -10.70 3.09 9.62
CA LEU A 529 -11.27 4.24 8.92
C LEU A 529 -12.80 4.15 8.93
N THR A 530 -13.47 5.29 9.09
CA THR A 530 -14.89 5.42 8.80
C THR A 530 -15.08 6.35 7.60
N LEU A 531 -15.92 5.95 6.63
CA LEU A 531 -16.25 6.73 5.45
C LEU A 531 -17.76 6.97 5.41
N ALA A 532 -18.16 8.22 5.23
CA ALA A 532 -19.58 8.59 5.16
C ALA A 532 -19.84 9.64 4.07
N SER A 533 -21.13 9.84 3.77
CA SER A 533 -21.55 10.89 2.84
C SER A 533 -21.17 12.27 3.36
N GLY A 534 -20.56 13.10 2.52
CA GLY A 534 -20.36 14.52 2.80
C GLY A 534 -21.55 15.38 2.41
N VAL A 535 -22.59 14.81 1.76
CA VAL A 535 -23.78 15.54 1.29
C VAL A 535 -24.92 15.42 2.30
N THR A 536 -24.98 14.32 3.04
CA THR A 536 -25.95 14.08 4.13
C THR A 536 -25.21 13.88 5.45
N PHE A 537 -25.83 14.20 6.58
CA PHE A 537 -25.19 14.18 7.91
C PHE A 537 -25.52 12.98 8.83
N PRO A 538 -26.73 12.36 8.78
CA PRO A 538 -27.16 11.47 9.88
C PRO A 538 -26.27 10.26 10.11
N ASP A 539 -25.80 9.63 9.03
CA ASP A 539 -24.98 8.42 9.10
C ASP A 539 -23.60 8.72 9.68
N ALA A 540 -23.00 9.86 9.29
CA ALA A 540 -21.73 10.34 9.85
C ALA A 540 -21.87 10.73 11.33
N LEU A 541 -22.99 11.36 11.70
CA LEU A 541 -23.26 11.74 13.09
C LEU A 541 -23.39 10.53 14.00
N ALA A 542 -24.19 9.52 13.62
CA ALA A 542 -24.27 8.27 14.37
C ALA A 542 -22.91 7.51 14.36
N GLY A 543 -22.26 7.52 13.20
CA GLY A 543 -20.95 6.93 12.93
C GLY A 543 -19.80 7.49 13.76
N ALA A 544 -19.94 8.69 14.32
CA ALA A 544 -18.95 9.28 15.22
C ALA A 544 -18.63 8.37 16.42
N SER A 545 -19.65 7.70 16.97
CA SER A 545 -19.48 6.78 18.09
C SER A 545 -18.68 5.53 17.69
N LEU A 546 -18.95 4.96 16.51
CA LEU A 546 -18.15 3.86 15.96
C LEU A 546 -16.70 4.28 15.75
N ALA A 547 -16.48 5.38 15.02
CA ALA A 547 -15.15 5.88 14.71
C ALA A 547 -14.36 6.21 16.00
N GLY A 548 -15.00 6.88 16.97
CA GLY A 548 -14.38 7.23 18.24
C GLY A 548 -14.04 6.03 19.12
N VAL A 549 -14.94 5.04 19.26
CA VAL A 549 -14.66 3.79 20.00
C VAL A 549 -13.51 3.02 19.36
N ARG A 550 -13.45 2.99 18.03
CA ARG A 550 -12.38 2.33 17.26
C ARG A 550 -11.12 3.20 17.12
N GLN A 551 -11.09 4.36 17.78
CA GLN A 551 -9.96 5.29 17.76
C GLN A 551 -9.52 5.65 16.34
N GLY A 552 -10.46 5.83 15.40
CA GLY A 552 -10.14 6.03 13.99
C GLY A 552 -10.87 7.21 13.36
N PRO A 553 -10.33 7.80 12.28
CA PRO A 553 -10.88 8.99 11.68
C PRO A 553 -12.16 8.72 10.89
N LEU A 554 -12.91 9.79 10.62
CA LEU A 554 -14.03 9.81 9.70
C LEU A 554 -13.70 10.70 8.50
N LEU A 555 -13.76 10.13 7.31
CA LEU A 555 -13.65 10.85 6.05
C LEU A 555 -15.00 11.02 5.38
N LEU A 556 -15.16 12.17 4.73
CA LEU A 556 -16.34 12.45 3.91
C LEU A 556 -16.05 12.16 2.44
N THR A 557 -17.04 11.65 1.73
CA THR A 557 -16.99 11.47 0.27
C THR A 557 -18.31 11.83 -0.41
N ARG A 558 -18.33 11.94 -1.75
CA ARG A 558 -19.57 12.17 -2.49
C ARG A 558 -20.36 10.85 -2.59
N PRO A 559 -21.70 10.90 -2.64
CA PRO A 559 -22.52 9.70 -2.80
C PRO A 559 -22.22 8.90 -4.06
N LEU A 560 -21.86 9.57 -5.17
CA LEU A 560 -21.70 8.96 -6.50
C LEU A 560 -20.25 8.91 -6.99
N ALA A 561 -19.29 9.45 -6.24
CA ALA A 561 -17.88 9.44 -6.62
C ALA A 561 -16.99 9.44 -5.37
N LEU A 562 -16.00 8.54 -5.30
CA LEU A 562 -15.01 8.59 -4.24
C LEU A 562 -14.22 9.91 -4.35
N SER A 563 -14.09 10.64 -3.24
CA SER A 563 -13.33 11.89 -3.20
C SER A 563 -11.85 11.61 -3.45
N GLN A 564 -11.17 12.54 -4.12
CA GLN A 564 -9.72 12.43 -4.30
C GLN A 564 -9.01 12.35 -2.95
N GLN A 565 -9.51 13.09 -1.96
CA GLN A 565 -8.98 13.10 -0.60
C GLN A 565 -9.08 11.75 0.10
N ALA A 566 -10.14 10.97 -0.15
CA ALA A 566 -10.23 9.61 0.38
C ALA A 566 -9.22 8.68 -0.33
N ARG A 567 -9.06 8.80 -1.66
CA ARG A 567 -8.01 8.07 -2.40
C ARG A 567 -6.61 8.40 -1.89
N ASP A 568 -6.32 9.69 -1.68
CA ASP A 568 -5.03 10.15 -1.15
C ASP A 568 -4.78 9.56 0.25
N HIS A 569 -5.81 9.50 1.10
CA HIS A 569 -5.69 8.86 2.40
C HIS A 569 -5.37 7.36 2.30
N PHE A 570 -6.06 6.62 1.42
CA PHE A 570 -5.77 5.20 1.20
C PHE A 570 -4.33 4.99 0.71
N ARG A 571 -3.83 5.86 -0.18
CA ARG A 571 -2.46 5.78 -0.68
C ARG A 571 -1.42 6.09 0.39
N SER A 572 -1.64 7.14 1.19
CA SER A 572 -0.64 7.64 2.14
C SER A 572 -0.69 6.98 3.50
N PHE A 573 -1.83 6.45 3.92
CA PHE A 573 -2.04 5.91 5.26
C PHE A 573 -2.79 4.57 5.26
N GLY A 574 -3.11 4.02 4.09
CA GLY A 574 -3.86 2.77 4.03
C GLY A 574 -3.10 1.60 4.62
N PHE A 575 -1.76 1.57 4.55
CA PHE A 575 -0.93 0.54 5.18
C PHE A 575 -1.06 0.50 6.72
N LEU A 576 -1.51 1.59 7.34
CA LEU A 576 -1.82 1.70 8.79
C LEU A 576 -3.29 1.39 9.10
N MET A 577 -4.06 0.84 8.17
CA MET A 577 -5.49 0.55 8.38
C MET A 577 -5.72 -0.96 8.43
N ASN A 578 -6.70 -1.43 9.19
CA ASN A 578 -7.16 -2.83 9.10
C ASN A 578 -8.64 -2.97 8.74
N GLN A 579 -9.38 -1.87 8.70
CA GLN A 579 -10.81 -1.88 8.40
C GLN A 579 -11.26 -0.51 7.90
N CYS A 580 -12.12 -0.50 6.89
CA CYS A 580 -12.86 0.67 6.44
C CYS A 580 -14.38 0.43 6.61
N TRP A 581 -15.03 1.22 7.45
CA TRP A 581 -16.48 1.20 7.65
C TRP A 581 -17.14 2.21 6.74
N VAL A 582 -17.96 1.76 5.79
CA VAL A 582 -18.71 2.64 4.88
C VAL A 582 -20.14 2.78 5.40
N LEU A 583 -20.51 3.99 5.82
CA LEU A 583 -21.78 4.25 6.48
C LEU A 583 -22.86 4.71 5.51
N GLY A 584 -24.06 4.14 5.68
CA GLY A 584 -25.25 4.52 4.93
C GLY A 584 -25.58 3.56 3.77
N GLY A 585 -26.85 3.60 3.37
CA GLY A 585 -27.37 2.82 2.25
C GLY A 585 -26.84 3.29 0.88
N THR A 586 -27.35 2.70 -0.19
CA THR A 586 -26.92 2.97 -1.58
C THR A 586 -27.15 4.41 -2.04
N GLY A 587 -28.13 5.12 -1.44
CA GLY A 587 -28.34 6.55 -1.70
C GLY A 587 -27.35 7.48 -0.98
N ALA A 588 -26.76 7.03 0.14
CA ALA A 588 -25.75 7.79 0.88
C ALA A 588 -24.36 7.61 0.26
N ILE A 589 -24.04 6.38 -0.14
CA ILE A 589 -22.83 5.95 -0.84
C ILE A 589 -23.23 4.87 -1.85
N SER A 590 -23.05 5.12 -3.14
CA SER A 590 -23.45 4.19 -4.20
C SER A 590 -22.69 2.85 -4.12
N PRO A 591 -23.22 1.79 -4.76
CA PRO A 591 -22.47 0.54 -4.92
C PRO A 591 -21.13 0.74 -5.63
N SER A 592 -21.07 1.61 -6.65
CA SER A 592 -19.82 1.91 -7.37
C SER A 592 -18.75 2.51 -6.47
N VAL A 593 -19.11 3.49 -5.63
CA VAL A 593 -18.17 4.10 -4.68
C VAL A 593 -17.71 3.08 -3.63
N PHE A 594 -18.60 2.22 -3.15
CA PHE A 594 -18.22 1.17 -2.19
C PHE A 594 -17.25 0.15 -2.80
N ASN A 595 -17.48 -0.26 -4.05
CA ASN A 595 -16.57 -1.17 -4.75
C ASN A 595 -15.21 -0.51 -5.01
N GLU A 596 -15.18 0.78 -5.33
CA GLU A 596 -13.93 1.56 -5.45
C GLU A 596 -13.20 1.59 -4.10
N VAL A 597 -13.89 1.89 -3.00
CA VAL A 597 -13.32 1.85 -1.64
C VAL A 597 -12.74 0.48 -1.30
N ALA A 598 -13.48 -0.61 -1.56
CA ALA A 598 -12.99 -1.97 -1.33
C ALA A 598 -11.71 -2.26 -2.13
N SER A 599 -11.63 -1.74 -3.37
CA SER A 599 -10.45 -1.90 -4.23
C SER A 599 -9.26 -1.08 -3.73
N GLU A 600 -9.47 0.17 -3.28
CA GLU A 600 -8.41 1.01 -2.69
C GLU A 600 -7.88 0.40 -1.39
N VAL A 601 -8.78 -0.10 -0.53
CA VAL A 601 -8.46 -0.78 0.72
C VAL A 601 -7.59 -2.01 0.46
N ALA A 602 -7.95 -2.85 -0.52
CA ALA A 602 -7.15 -4.01 -0.90
C ALA A 602 -5.77 -3.61 -1.47
N ARG A 603 -5.71 -2.57 -2.32
CA ARG A 603 -4.46 -2.10 -2.94
C ARG A 603 -3.45 -1.54 -1.92
N ALA A 604 -3.92 -0.82 -0.91
CA ALA A 604 -3.05 -0.19 0.09
C ALA A 604 -2.18 -1.16 0.91
N HIS A 605 -2.46 -2.48 0.85
CA HIS A 605 -1.69 -3.51 1.55
C HIS A 605 -0.94 -4.48 0.62
N GLN A 606 -1.09 -4.33 -0.70
CA GLN A 606 -0.39 -5.17 -1.69
C GLN A 606 0.96 -4.57 -2.13
N GLY A 607 1.29 -3.35 -1.71
CA GLY A 607 2.53 -2.68 -2.06
C GLY A 607 3.25 -2.15 -0.83
N HIS A 608 3.97 -3.03 -0.14
CA HIS A 608 5.15 -2.72 0.69
C HIS A 608 5.99 -3.98 0.85
#